data_AF-A0A7C3R1D1-F1
#
_entry.id   AF-A0A7C3R1D1-F1
#
_cell.length_a   1.000
_cell.length_b   1.000
_cell.length_c   1.000
_cell.angle_alpha   90.00
_cell.angle_beta   90.00
_cell.angle_gamma   90.00
#
_symmetry.space_group_name_H-M   'P 1'
#
loop_
_entity.id
_entity.type
_entity.pdbx_description
1 polymer ?
#
loop_
_entity_poly.entity_id
_entity_poly.type
_entity_poly.pdbx_seq_one_letter_code
_entity_poly.pdbx_strand_id
1 'polypeptide(L)' 'SEQYTIIEIMMMEGRTTETKKEMIYSLFQNIKQKLNIENNDLEICIIESSASKWGFRGMTGDEIKLSYKVEV' A
#
# COMPACT_ATOMS: atom_id res chain seq x y z
N SER A 1 -19.48 11.68 -3.87
CA SER A 1 -19.67 12.39 -2.60
C SER A 1 -18.73 13.58 -2.53
N GLU A 2 -19.01 14.56 -1.65
CA GLU A 2 -18.11 15.71 -1.40
C GLU A 2 -16.80 15.29 -0.70
N GLN A 3 -16.78 14.15 -0.03
CA GLN A 3 -15.60 13.62 0.68
C GLN A 3 -14.88 12.48 -0.06
N TYR A 4 -15.22 12.28 -1.34
CA TYR A 4 -14.70 11.17 -2.11
C TYR A 4 -13.17 11.26 -2.25
N THR A 5 -12.48 10.21 -1.81
CA THR A 5 -11.03 10.17 -1.66
C THR A 5 -10.47 8.93 -2.32
N ILE A 6 -9.40 9.09 -3.11
CA ILE A 6 -8.63 7.99 -3.70
C ILE A 6 -7.28 7.91 -3.00
N ILE A 7 -6.87 6.71 -2.61
CA ILE A 7 -5.55 6.41 -2.07
C ILE A 7 -4.82 5.46 -3.03
N GLU A 8 -3.70 5.92 -3.56
CA GLU A 8 -2.80 5.09 -4.34
C GLU A 8 -1.58 4.70 -3.49
N ILE A 9 -1.35 3.41 -3.35
CA ILE A 9 -0.24 2.85 -2.57
C ILE A 9 0.73 2.22 -3.55
N MET A 10 1.83 2.91 -3.81
CA MET A 10 2.90 2.35 -4.61
C MET A 10 3.88 1.58 -3.73
N MET A 11 4.16 0.33 -4.08
CA MET A 11 5.04 -0.54 -3.31
C MET A 11 5.78 -1.55 -4.18
N MET A 12 6.83 -2.16 -3.62
CA MET A 12 7.47 -3.32 -4.25
C MET A 12 6.61 -4.57 -4.08
N GLU A 13 6.60 -5.41 -5.11
CA GLU A 13 6.05 -6.77 -5.08
C GLU A 13 6.63 -7.60 -3.92
N GLY A 14 5.95 -8.68 -3.53
CA GLY A 14 6.45 -9.68 -2.57
C GLY A 14 5.49 -9.97 -1.41
N ARG A 15 4.51 -9.11 -1.15
CA ARG A 15 3.50 -9.37 -0.11
C ARG A 15 2.44 -10.34 -0.61
N THR A 16 2.01 -11.26 0.25
CA THR A 16 0.85 -12.10 -0.01
C THR A 16 -0.41 -11.28 -0.28
N THR A 17 -1.35 -11.90 -1.00
CA THR A 17 -2.66 -11.31 -1.29
C THR A 17 -3.44 -11.02 0.00
N GLU A 18 -3.29 -11.90 0.99
CA GLU A 18 -3.91 -11.82 2.30
C GLU A 18 -3.46 -10.56 3.05
N THR A 19 -2.14 -10.34 3.15
CA THR A 19 -1.59 -9.12 3.79
C THR A 19 -2.06 -7.84 3.09
N LYS A 20 -2.12 -7.83 1.75
CA LYS A 20 -2.62 -6.67 0.99
C LYS A 20 -4.10 -6.39 1.30
N LYS A 21 -4.93 -7.42 1.39
CA LYS A 21 -6.35 -7.28 1.77
C LYS A 21 -6.50 -6.77 3.20
N GLU A 22 -5.74 -7.32 4.15
CA GLU A 22 -5.75 -6.87 5.55
C GLU A 22 -5.38 -5.39 5.69
N MET A 23 -4.37 -4.93 4.94
CA MET A 23 -4.01 -3.52 4.88
C MET A 23 -5.17 -2.66 4.37
N ILE A 24 -5.80 -3.04 3.26
CA ILE A 24 -6.94 -2.33 2.67
C ILE A 24 -8.09 -2.24 3.69
N TYR A 25 -8.48 -3.35 4.32
CA TYR A 25 -9.54 -3.36 5.33
C TYR A 25 -9.19 -2.49 6.55
N SER A 26 -7.94 -2.53 6.99
CA SER A 26 -7.46 -1.71 8.09
C SER A 26 -7.52 -0.21 7.76
N LEU A 27 -7.22 0.18 6.51
CA LEU A 27 -7.33 1.56 6.06
C LEU A 27 -8.79 2.03 6.05
N PHE A 28 -9.71 1.24 5.50
CA PHE A 28 -11.15 1.57 5.56
C PHE A 28 -11.60 1.82 7.01
N GLN A 29 -11.30 0.89 7.93
CA GLN A 29 -11.70 1.01 9.33
C GLN A 29 -11.09 2.24 10.01
N ASN A 30 -9.78 2.44 9.86
CA ASN A 30 -9.07 3.53 10.50
C ASN A 30 -9.47 4.90 9.96
N ILE A 31 -9.69 5.03 8.65
CA ILE A 31 -10.09 6.29 8.01
C ILE A 31 -11.50 6.65 8.44
N LYS A 32 -12.43 5.69 8.43
CA LYS A 32 -13.77 5.93 8.95
C LYS A 32 -13.74 6.34 10.42
N GLN A 33 -12.99 5.62 11.26
CA GLN A 33 -12.92 5.90 12.70
C GLN A 33 -12.31 7.27 13.01
N LYS A 34 -11.26 7.68 12.29
CA LYS A 34 -10.47 8.88 12.63
C LYS A 34 -10.90 10.13 11.89
N LEU A 35 -11.39 9.98 10.66
CA LEU A 35 -11.70 11.09 9.76
C LEU A 35 -13.19 11.16 9.39
N ASN A 36 -13.99 10.19 9.82
CA ASN A 36 -15.43 10.11 9.53
C ASN A 36 -15.75 10.14 8.02
N ILE A 37 -14.86 9.59 7.19
CA ILE A 37 -15.11 9.36 5.76
C ILE A 37 -15.75 7.97 5.62
N GLU A 38 -16.89 7.91 4.95
CA GLU A 38 -17.62 6.66 4.74
C GLU A 38 -16.91 5.75 3.73
N ASN A 39 -17.09 4.42 3.87
CA ASN A 39 -16.43 3.45 2.98
C ASN A 39 -16.83 3.63 1.51
N ASN A 40 -18.05 4.10 1.23
CA ASN A 40 -18.52 4.38 -0.13
C ASN A 40 -17.81 5.59 -0.76
N ASP A 41 -17.14 6.40 0.06
CA ASP A 41 -16.41 7.60 -0.34
C ASP A 41 -14.89 7.37 -0.39
N LEU A 42 -14.44 6.12 -0.28
CA LEU A 42 -13.02 5.79 -0.27
C LEU A 42 -12.70 4.70 -1.29
N GLU A 43 -11.73 4.99 -2.15
CA GLU A 43 -11.12 4.00 -3.04
C GLU A 43 -9.64 3.82 -2.72
N ILE A 44 -9.16 2.58 -2.75
CA ILE A 44 -7.78 2.22 -2.42
C ILE A 44 -7.24 1.32 -3.53
N CYS A 45 -6.16 1.75 -4.17
CA CYS A 45 -5.48 1.00 -5.21
C CYS A 45 -4.04 0.71 -4.80
N ILE A 46 -3.61 -0.54 -4.94
CA ILE A 46 -2.20 -0.93 -4.75
C ILE A 46 -1.57 -1.06 -6.13
N ILE A 47 -0.46 -0.34 -6.33
CA ILE A 47 0.35 -0.39 -7.54
C ILE A 47 1.68 -1.03 -7.17
N GLU A 48 1.93 -2.20 -7.75
CA GLU A 48 3.15 -2.96 -7.47
C GLU A 48 4.18 -2.79 -8.59
N SER A 49 5.45 -2.81 -8.20
CA SER A 49 6.58 -2.84 -9.12
C SER A 49 7.57 -3.89 -8.66
N SER A 50 8.20 -4.61 -9.60
CA SER A 50 9.28 -5.53 -9.27
C SER A 50 10.43 -4.78 -8.59
N ALA A 51 11.15 -5.44 -7.69
CA ALA A 51 12.23 -4.80 -6.92
C ALA A 51 13.31 -4.17 -7.82
N SER A 52 13.63 -4.79 -8.96
CA SER A 52 14.55 -4.27 -9.98
C SER A 52 14.09 -3.01 -10.70
N LYS A 53 12.79 -2.69 -10.66
CA LYS A 53 12.19 -1.48 -11.24
C LYS A 53 12.00 -0.38 -10.18
N TRP A 54 12.48 -0.58 -8.95
CA TRP A 54 12.28 0.33 -7.85
C TRP A 54 13.62 0.85 -7.32
N GLY A 55 13.93 2.12 -7.58
CA GLY A 55 15.19 2.75 -7.19
C GLY A 55 15.05 3.61 -5.94
N PHE A 56 15.87 3.37 -4.91
CA PHE A 56 15.94 4.22 -3.73
C PHE A 56 17.31 4.10 -3.04
N ARG A 57 17.76 5.18 -2.39
CA ARG A 57 19.08 5.27 -1.75
C ARG A 57 20.25 4.92 -2.69
N GLY A 58 20.10 5.20 -3.99
CA GLY A 58 21.12 4.96 -5.01
C GLY A 58 21.29 3.50 -5.44
N MET A 59 20.38 2.60 -5.03
CA MET A 59 20.38 1.18 -5.39
C MET A 59 18.99 0.79 -5.92
N THR A 60 18.90 -0.32 -6.65
CA THR A 60 17.61 -0.95 -6.94
C THR A 60 17.14 -1.81 -5.76
N GLY A 61 15.84 -2.09 -5.70
CA GLY A 61 15.20 -2.80 -4.61
C GLY A 61 15.68 -4.24 -4.43
N ASP A 62 16.21 -4.85 -5.48
CA ASP A 62 16.82 -6.19 -5.46
C ASP A 62 18.29 -6.19 -5.03
N GLU A 63 18.99 -5.05 -5.12
CA GLU A 63 20.38 -4.90 -4.69
C GLU A 63 20.50 -4.44 -3.22
N ILE A 64 19.48 -3.76 -2.71
CA ILE A 64 19.52 -3.14 -1.40
C ILE A 64 19.24 -4.14 -0.27
N LYS A 65 20.10 -4.13 0.76
CA LYS A 65 19.86 -4.89 2.00
C LYS A 65 18.85 -4.14 2.87
N LEU A 66 17.61 -4.64 2.89
CA LEU A 66 16.55 -4.13 3.74
C LEU A 66 16.63 -4.70 5.16
N SER A 67 16.21 -3.90 6.14
CA SER A 67 16.07 -4.33 7.53
C SER A 67 14.79 -5.13 7.80
N TYR A 68 13.96 -5.34 6.78
CA TYR A 68 12.69 -6.06 6.84
C TYR A 68 12.54 -6.98 5.63
N LYS A 69 11.72 -8.03 5.77
CA LYS A 69 11.40 -8.92 4.66
C LYS A 69 10.34 -8.27 3.76
N VAL A 70 10.63 -8.30 2.46
CA VAL A 70 9.69 -7.88 1.41
C VAL A 70 8.71 -9.02 1.14
N GLU A 71 9.19 -10.25 1.13
CA GLU A 71 8.39 -11.46 0.99
C GLU A 71 7.81 -11.89 2.35
N VAL A 72 6.49 -11.77 2.48
CA VAL A 72 5.70 -12.19 3.64
C VAL A 72 4.34 -12.70 3.21
#